data_AF-A0A0D2ZYZ9-F1
#
_entry.id   AF-A0A0D2ZYZ9-F1
#
_cell.length_a   1.000
_cell.length_b   1.000
_cell.length_c   1.000
_cell.angle_alpha   90.00
_cell.angle_beta   90.00
_cell.angle_gamma   90.00
#
_symmetry.space_group_name_H-M   'P 1'
#
loop_
_entity.id
_entity.type
_entity.pdbx_description
1 polymer ?
#
loop_
_entity_poly.entity_id
_entity_poly.type
_entity_poly.pdbx_seq_one_letter_code
_entity_poly.pdbx_strand_id
1 'polypeptide(L)'
;DYGGNDSSHTEDREVEDLIRQDQAELNYNYAATVQYPPQPEVEFGFPQPCYCGGQPKLATSRTVNDPGRRYYTCDYVNDGDCHVHKWWDEAVMEEMRARDTHTLQLSEKVDYLTFWNDYDPQLNKFKDLQNETEQKLVRLEKIVSELAEKRTRLANGFEYFVGGM
;
A
#
# COMPACT_ATOMS: atom_id res chain seq x y z
N ASP A 1 30.88 23.14 36.64
CA ASP A 1 31.44 22.20 35.66
C ASP A 1 30.49 21.02 35.59
N TYR A 2 29.64 20.98 34.56
CA TYR A 2 28.73 19.87 34.28
C TYR A 2 28.88 19.57 32.80
N GLY A 3 29.72 18.58 32.50
CA GLY A 3 29.95 18.08 31.14
C GLY A 3 28.71 17.36 30.62
N GLY A 4 28.06 17.97 29.63
CA GLY A 4 26.99 17.35 28.85
C GLY A 4 27.58 16.34 27.88
N ASN A 5 27.13 15.09 28.00
CA ASN A 5 27.54 13.97 27.16
C ASN A 5 26.78 14.05 25.82
N ASP A 6 27.46 14.55 24.78
CA ASP A 6 27.03 14.64 23.38
C ASP A 6 27.08 13.26 22.69
N SER A 7 26.31 12.31 23.20
CA SER A 7 26.32 10.91 22.75
C SER A 7 25.11 10.51 21.88
N SER A 8 24.06 11.34 21.83
CA SER A 8 22.81 11.00 21.15
C SER A 8 22.86 11.21 19.64
N HIS A 9 23.70 12.13 19.16
CA HIS A 9 23.75 12.47 17.73
C HIS A 9 24.48 11.45 16.86
N THR A 10 25.30 10.59 17.45
CA THR A 10 26.04 9.54 16.75
C THR A 10 25.18 8.30 16.49
N GLU A 11 24.35 7.89 17.45
CA GLU A 11 23.48 6.72 17.33
C GLU A 11 22.38 6.95 16.27
N ASP A 12 21.80 8.15 16.24
CA ASP A 12 20.78 8.51 15.24
C ASP A 12 21.32 8.47 13.79
N ARG A 13 22.58 8.87 13.60
CA ARG A 13 23.25 8.83 12.29
C ARG A 13 23.55 7.41 11.83
N GLU A 14 23.94 6.53 12.74
CA GLU A 14 24.17 5.11 12.44
C GLU A 14 22.87 4.42 12.02
N VAL A 15 21.75 4.74 12.67
CA VAL A 15 20.43 4.21 12.31
C VAL A 15 19.98 4.72 10.94
N GLU A 16 20.16 6.01 10.64
CA GLU A 16 19.85 6.56 9.31
C GLU A 16 20.70 5.94 8.19
N ASP A 17 21.96 5.64 8.47
CA ASP A 17 22.86 4.99 7.52
C ASP A 17 22.44 3.55 7.22
N LEU A 18 22.03 2.80 8.24
CA LEU A 18 21.47 1.45 8.08
C LEU A 18 20.17 1.46 7.28
N ILE A 19 19.26 2.40 7.56
CA ILE A 19 17.98 2.54 6.82
C ILE A 19 18.26 2.84 5.33
N ARG A 20 19.22 3.73 5.04
CA ARG A 20 19.58 4.08 3.66
C ARG A 20 20.19 2.91 2.90
N GLN A 21 20.97 2.08 3.60
CA GLN A 21 21.60 0.90 3.02
C GLN A 21 20.55 -0.19 2.71
N ASP A 22 19.62 -0.44 3.63
CA ASP A 22 18.52 -1.39 3.45
C ASP A 22 17.59 -0.96 2.29
N GLN A 23 17.28 0.35 2.20
CA GLN A 23 16.51 0.90 1.07
C GLN A 23 17.22 0.72 -0.28
N ALA A 24 18.56 0.84 -0.32
CA ALA A 24 19.34 0.63 -1.54
C ALA A 24 19.36 -0.84 -1.95
N GLU A 25 19.48 -1.77 -1.00
CA GLU A 25 19.40 -3.22 -1.24
C GLU A 25 18.02 -3.64 -1.73
N LEU A 26 16.95 -3.13 -1.10
CA LEU A 26 15.57 -3.37 -1.55
C LEU A 26 15.34 -2.84 -2.97
N ASN A 27 15.83 -1.64 -3.30
CA ASN A 27 15.68 -1.08 -4.65
C ASN A 27 16.45 -1.88 -5.70
N TYR A 28 17.65 -2.37 -5.38
CA TYR A 28 18.42 -3.25 -6.26
C TYR A 28 17.72 -4.60 -6.48
N ASN A 29 17.17 -5.18 -5.43
CA ASN A 29 16.42 -6.44 -5.48
C ASN A 29 15.07 -6.29 -6.21
N TYR A 30 14.41 -5.13 -6.11
CA TYR A 30 13.18 -4.83 -6.87
C TYR A 30 13.47 -4.57 -8.36
N ALA A 31 14.59 -3.93 -8.68
CA ALA A 31 15.04 -3.71 -10.05
C ALA A 31 15.46 -5.01 -10.75
N ALA A 32 15.94 -5.98 -9.99
CA ALA A 32 15.98 -7.38 -10.41
C ALA A 32 14.54 -7.91 -10.42
N THR A 33 13.77 -7.58 -11.46
CA THR A 33 12.49 -8.22 -11.72
C THR A 33 12.75 -9.72 -11.78
N VAL A 34 12.47 -10.45 -10.71
CA VAL A 34 12.49 -11.90 -10.70
C VAL A 34 11.35 -12.32 -11.60
N GLN A 35 11.64 -12.41 -12.90
CA GLN A 35 10.70 -12.86 -13.89
C GLN A 35 10.65 -14.38 -13.72
N TYR A 36 9.78 -14.82 -12.82
CA TYR A 36 9.49 -16.23 -12.69
C TYR A 36 9.08 -16.72 -14.07
N PRO A 37 9.67 -17.81 -14.58
CA PRO A 37 9.18 -18.41 -15.81
C PRO A 37 7.68 -18.64 -15.65
N PRO A 38 6.87 -18.40 -16.70
CA PRO A 38 5.44 -18.70 -16.63
C PRO A 38 5.32 -20.13 -16.13
N GLN A 39 4.71 -20.29 -14.96
CA GLN A 39 4.53 -21.61 -14.40
C GLN A 39 3.80 -22.42 -15.47
N PRO A 40 4.22 -23.66 -15.76
CA PRO A 40 3.46 -24.51 -16.67
C PRO A 40 1.99 -24.43 -16.24
N GLU A 41 1.07 -24.41 -17.20
CA GLU A 41 -0.38 -24.36 -16.99
C GLU A 41 -0.86 -25.66 -16.31
N VAL A 42 -0.31 -25.98 -15.15
CA VAL A 42 -0.94 -26.86 -14.20
C VAL A 42 -2.16 -26.07 -13.76
N GLU A 43 -3.31 -26.39 -14.35
CA GLU A 43 -4.59 -25.82 -13.94
C GLU A 43 -4.72 -25.96 -12.43
N PHE A 44 -4.47 -24.87 -11.72
CA PHE A 44 -4.54 -24.80 -10.27
C PHE A 44 -5.98 -24.54 -9.85
N GLY A 45 -6.45 -25.23 -8.82
CA GLY A 45 -7.82 -25.12 -8.33
C GLY A 45 -8.81 -25.96 -9.13
N PHE A 46 -10.05 -25.48 -9.26
CA PHE A 46 -11.05 -26.24 -10.03
C PHE A 46 -10.76 -26.22 -11.54
N PRO A 47 -10.89 -27.37 -12.23
CA PRO A 47 -10.62 -27.41 -13.66
C PRO A 47 -11.53 -26.48 -14.44
N GLN A 48 -10.98 -25.80 -15.43
CA GLN A 48 -11.72 -24.97 -16.37
C GLN A 48 -12.35 -25.86 -17.47
N PRO A 49 -13.08 -25.33 -18.46
CA PRO A 49 -13.54 -26.13 -19.59
C PRO A 49 -12.40 -26.96 -20.18
N CYS A 50 -12.66 -28.23 -20.44
CA CYS A 50 -11.69 -29.17 -21.01
C CYS A 50 -11.15 -28.63 -22.34
N TYR A 51 -9.97 -29.08 -22.77
CA TYR A 51 -9.34 -28.66 -24.02
C TYR A 51 -10.22 -28.87 -25.27
N CYS A 52 -11.15 -29.81 -25.23
CA CYS A 52 -12.16 -30.04 -26.28
C CYS A 52 -13.37 -29.08 -26.23
N GLY A 53 -13.39 -28.12 -25.30
CA GLY A 53 -14.50 -27.21 -25.02
C GLY A 53 -15.61 -27.81 -24.14
N GLY A 54 -15.51 -29.09 -23.76
CA GLY A 54 -16.48 -29.76 -22.91
C GLY A 54 -16.40 -29.33 -21.44
N GLN A 55 -17.53 -29.30 -20.72
CA GLN A 55 -17.53 -29.01 -19.29
C GLN A 55 -17.03 -30.23 -18.48
N PRO A 56 -16.11 -30.05 -17.51
CA PRO A 56 -15.69 -31.13 -16.62
C PRO A 56 -16.86 -31.64 -15.79
N LYS A 57 -17.01 -32.97 -15.71
CA LYS A 57 -17.99 -33.64 -14.84
C LYS A 57 -17.31 -34.33 -13.69
N LEU A 58 -18.00 -34.43 -12.56
CA LEU A 58 -17.54 -35.16 -11.40
C LEU A 58 -17.90 -36.65 -11.53
N ALA A 59 -16.90 -37.51 -11.52
CA ALA A 59 -17.03 -38.96 -11.55
C ALA A 59 -16.52 -39.58 -10.24
N THR A 60 -16.96 -40.80 -9.96
CA THR A 60 -16.50 -41.60 -8.82
C THR A 60 -15.62 -42.73 -9.33
N SER A 61 -14.41 -42.82 -8.80
CA SER A 61 -13.46 -43.87 -9.08
C SER A 61 -13.98 -45.22 -8.61
N ARG A 62 -13.83 -46.20 -9.49
CA ARG A 62 -14.13 -47.61 -9.23
C ARG A 62 -12.85 -48.46 -9.23
N THR A 63 -11.68 -47.82 -9.21
CA THR A 63 -10.40 -48.52 -9.15
C THR A 63 -10.26 -49.19 -7.79
N VAL A 64 -9.46 -50.26 -7.73
CA VAL A 64 -9.15 -50.96 -6.48
C VAL A 64 -8.31 -50.08 -5.55
N ASN A 65 -7.49 -49.19 -6.11
CA ASN A 65 -6.59 -48.33 -5.35
C ASN A 65 -7.31 -47.12 -4.74
N ASP A 66 -8.30 -46.57 -5.44
CA ASP A 66 -9.03 -45.37 -5.02
C ASP A 66 -10.56 -45.58 -5.06
N PRO A 67 -11.10 -46.61 -4.40
CA PRO A 67 -12.52 -46.92 -4.48
C PRO A 67 -13.34 -45.78 -3.85
N GLY A 68 -14.28 -45.22 -4.62
CA GLY A 68 -15.16 -44.16 -4.14
C GLY A 68 -14.55 -42.75 -4.19
N ARG A 69 -13.25 -42.59 -4.51
CA ARG A 69 -12.62 -41.27 -4.64
C ARG A 69 -13.20 -40.53 -5.85
N ARG A 70 -13.46 -39.22 -5.72
CA ARG A 70 -14.08 -38.43 -6.81
C ARG A 70 -13.03 -37.68 -7.62
N TYR A 71 -13.24 -37.57 -8.92
CA TYR A 71 -12.38 -36.81 -9.84
C TYR A 71 -13.20 -36.13 -10.93
N TYR A 72 -12.67 -35.02 -11.45
CA TYR A 72 -13.17 -34.35 -12.63
C TYR A 72 -12.68 -35.05 -13.90
N THR A 73 -13.56 -35.20 -14.88
CA THR A 73 -13.26 -35.82 -16.17
C THR A 73 -14.10 -35.22 -17.31
N CYS A 74 -13.75 -35.52 -18.56
CA CYS A 74 -14.52 -35.13 -19.74
C CYS A 74 -15.48 -36.24 -20.21
N ASP A 75 -16.56 -35.87 -20.90
CA ASP A 75 -17.43 -36.82 -21.61
C ASP A 75 -16.70 -37.56 -22.75
N TYR A 76 -15.78 -36.87 -23.42
CA TYR A 76 -15.08 -37.38 -24.60
C TYR A 76 -13.73 -38.02 -24.28
N VAL A 77 -13.45 -38.35 -23.01
CA VAL A 77 -12.15 -38.89 -22.54
C VAL A 77 -11.62 -40.12 -23.31
N ASN A 78 -12.48 -40.82 -24.05
CA ASN A 78 -12.13 -42.03 -24.81
C ASN A 78 -11.90 -41.78 -26.31
N ASP A 79 -11.87 -40.53 -26.77
CA ASP A 79 -11.65 -40.19 -28.19
C ASP A 79 -10.18 -40.28 -28.63
N GLY A 80 -9.25 -40.45 -27.69
CA GLY A 80 -7.81 -40.56 -27.93
C GLY A 80 -7.04 -39.24 -27.81
N ASP A 81 -7.72 -38.13 -27.51
CA ASP A 81 -7.11 -36.82 -27.26
C ASP A 81 -6.83 -36.58 -25.76
N CYS A 82 -6.17 -35.45 -25.46
CA CYS A 82 -5.91 -35.02 -24.09
C CYS A 82 -7.16 -34.39 -23.46
N HIS A 83 -7.63 -34.96 -22.34
CA HIS A 83 -8.80 -34.47 -21.61
C HIS A 83 -8.49 -34.21 -20.15
N VAL A 84 -9.30 -33.35 -19.54
CA VAL A 84 -9.22 -33.04 -18.11
C VAL A 84 -9.33 -34.32 -17.27
N HIS A 85 -8.39 -34.50 -16.36
CA HIS A 85 -8.45 -35.49 -15.29
C HIS A 85 -7.82 -34.89 -14.04
N LYS A 86 -8.62 -34.67 -12.99
CA LYS A 86 -8.13 -34.08 -11.74
C LYS A 86 -8.88 -34.59 -10.53
N TRP A 87 -8.17 -34.97 -9.48
CA TRP A 87 -8.81 -35.40 -8.24
C TRP A 87 -9.58 -34.25 -7.58
N TRP A 88 -10.79 -34.55 -7.12
CA TRP A 88 -11.67 -33.54 -6.52
C TRP A 88 -11.08 -32.96 -5.23
N ASP A 89 -10.50 -33.81 -4.39
CA ASP A 89 -9.86 -33.41 -3.14
C ASP A 89 -8.61 -32.56 -3.37
N GLU A 90 -7.82 -32.87 -4.40
CA GLU A 90 -6.68 -32.03 -4.79
C GLU A 90 -7.12 -30.65 -5.26
N ALA A 91 -8.12 -30.59 -6.16
CA ALA A 91 -8.69 -29.32 -6.61
C ALA A 91 -9.25 -28.48 -5.45
N VAL A 92 -9.97 -29.11 -4.51
CA VAL A 92 -10.50 -28.43 -3.32
C VAL A 92 -9.37 -27.93 -2.41
N MET A 93 -8.35 -28.75 -2.17
CA MET A 93 -7.22 -28.36 -1.33
C MET A 93 -6.43 -27.20 -1.93
N GLU A 94 -6.28 -27.16 -3.26
CA GLU A 94 -5.65 -26.05 -3.96
C GLU A 94 -6.45 -24.75 -3.81
N GLU A 95 -7.77 -24.80 -4.02
CA GLU A 95 -8.68 -23.67 -3.82
C GLU A 95 -8.64 -23.14 -2.38
N MET A 96 -8.63 -24.05 -1.39
CA MET A 96 -8.50 -23.66 0.01
C MET A 96 -7.17 -22.95 0.27
N ARG A 97 -6.05 -23.52 -0.18
CA ARG A 97 -4.72 -22.91 0.00
C ARG A 97 -4.58 -21.54 -0.66
N ALA A 98 -5.12 -21.36 -1.87
CA ALA A 98 -5.13 -20.07 -2.52
C ALA A 98 -6.00 -19.06 -1.74
N ARG A 99 -7.20 -19.46 -1.33
CA ARG A 99 -8.08 -18.61 -0.53
C ARG A 99 -7.46 -18.21 0.81
N ASP A 100 -6.81 -19.14 1.50
CA ASP A 100 -6.12 -18.87 2.77
C ASP A 100 -5.01 -17.82 2.57
N THR A 101 -4.23 -17.94 1.49
CA THR A 101 -3.20 -16.97 1.12
C THR A 101 -3.79 -15.58 0.85
N HIS A 102 -4.88 -15.50 0.07
CA HIS A 102 -5.57 -14.24 -0.18
C HIS A 102 -6.16 -13.64 1.10
N THR A 103 -6.62 -14.47 2.03
CA THR A 103 -7.16 -14.04 3.32
C THR A 103 -6.05 -13.44 4.19
N LEU A 104 -4.88 -14.06 4.24
CA LEU A 104 -3.71 -13.52 4.94
C LEU A 104 -3.27 -12.17 4.36
N GLN A 105 -3.12 -12.08 3.03
CA GLN A 105 -2.78 -10.82 2.37
C GLN A 105 -3.82 -9.72 2.60
N LEU A 106 -5.11 -10.08 2.65
CA LEU A 106 -6.17 -9.12 2.93
C LEU A 106 -6.11 -8.65 4.39
N SER A 107 -5.82 -9.55 5.34
CA SER A 107 -5.60 -9.21 6.75
C SER A 107 -4.47 -8.19 6.88
N GLU A 108 -3.31 -8.45 6.27
CA GLU A 108 -2.16 -7.54 6.30
C GLU A 108 -2.51 -6.15 5.74
N LYS A 109 -3.27 -6.09 4.65
CA LYS A 109 -3.73 -4.82 4.07
C LYS A 109 -4.70 -4.07 4.98
N VAL A 110 -5.59 -4.79 5.67
CA VAL A 110 -6.52 -4.18 6.66
C VAL A 110 -5.74 -3.63 7.85
N ASP A 111 -4.75 -4.35 8.35
CA ASP A 111 -3.89 -3.90 9.45
C ASP A 111 -3.09 -2.66 9.03
N TYR A 112 -2.55 -2.66 7.81
CA TYR A 112 -1.86 -1.49 7.25
C TYR A 112 -2.78 -0.26 7.16
N LEU A 113 -4.00 -0.41 6.64
CA LEU A 113 -4.97 0.70 6.58
C LEU A 113 -5.37 1.20 7.98
N THR A 114 -5.50 0.29 8.94
CA THR A 114 -5.79 0.64 10.34
C THR A 114 -4.66 1.47 10.92
N PHE A 115 -3.41 1.07 10.69
CA PHE A 115 -2.22 1.82 11.08
C PHE A 115 -2.19 3.22 10.45
N TRP A 116 -2.54 3.39 9.18
CA TRP A 116 -2.61 4.71 8.55
C TRP A 116 -3.70 5.61 9.12
N ASN A 117 -4.84 5.05 9.52
CA ASN A 117 -5.88 5.82 10.20
C ASN A 117 -5.38 6.40 11.54
N ASP A 118 -4.44 5.73 12.22
CA ASP A 118 -3.85 6.23 13.46
C ASP A 118 -2.90 7.44 13.25
N TYR A 119 -2.47 7.73 12.02
CA TYR A 119 -1.73 8.97 11.69
C TYR A 119 -2.65 10.17 11.41
N ASP A 120 -3.93 9.93 11.15
CA ASP A 120 -4.91 10.97 10.86
C ASP A 120 -5.02 12.04 11.98
N PRO A 121 -4.92 11.70 13.29
CA PRO A 121 -4.87 12.70 14.36
C PRO A 121 -3.67 13.67 14.27
N GLN A 122 -2.49 13.20 13.85
CA GLN A 122 -1.33 14.08 13.67
C GLN A 122 -1.52 15.00 12.46
N LEU A 123 -2.07 14.47 11.37
CA LEU A 123 -2.40 15.25 10.18
C LEU A 123 -3.45 16.32 10.48
N ASN A 124 -4.48 15.97 11.25
CA ASN A 124 -5.53 16.91 11.66
C ASN A 124 -4.97 18.00 12.58
N LYS A 125 -4.10 17.64 13.54
CA LYS A 125 -3.39 18.62 14.36
C LYS A 125 -2.53 19.58 13.53
N PHE A 126 -1.84 19.07 12.52
CA PHE A 126 -1.05 19.92 11.61
C PHE A 126 -1.94 20.87 10.81
N LYS A 127 -3.07 20.38 10.28
CA LYS A 127 -4.07 21.23 9.58
C LYS A 127 -4.63 22.32 10.49
N ASP A 128 -4.94 21.99 11.75
CA ASP A 128 -5.45 22.97 12.72
C ASP A 128 -4.42 24.05 13.02
N LEU A 129 -3.15 23.66 13.21
CA LEU A 129 -2.04 24.60 13.39
C LEU A 129 -1.86 25.50 12.17
N GLN A 130 -1.97 24.96 10.96
CA GLN A 130 -1.87 25.73 9.72
C GLN A 130 -3.01 26.75 9.59
N ASN A 131 -4.24 26.36 9.93
CA ASN A 131 -5.38 27.28 9.93
C ASN A 131 -5.19 28.41 10.96
N GLU A 132 -4.67 28.08 12.15
CA GLU A 132 -4.37 29.09 13.17
C GLU A 132 -3.29 30.09 12.71
N THR A 133 -2.23 29.62 12.05
CA THR A 133 -1.18 30.50 11.51
C THR A 133 -1.70 31.38 10.39
N GLU A 134 -2.51 30.84 9.48
CA GLU A 134 -3.18 31.61 8.42
C GLU A 134 -4.06 32.72 9.00
N GLN A 135 -4.86 32.43 10.03
CA GLN A 135 -5.67 33.45 10.72
C GLN A 135 -4.81 34.53 11.38
N LYS A 136 -3.68 34.15 12.00
CA LYS A 136 -2.75 35.12 12.60
C LYS A 136 -2.08 36.00 11.54
N LEU A 137 -1.73 35.45 10.38
CA LEU A 137 -1.18 36.22 9.26
C LEU A 137 -2.17 37.27 8.77
N VAL A 138 -3.43 36.89 8.52
CA VAL A 138 -4.48 37.83 8.09
C VAL A 138 -4.67 38.98 9.11
N ARG A 139 -4.62 38.68 10.41
CA ARG A 139 -4.69 39.72 11.45
C ARG A 139 -3.48 40.65 11.43
N LEU A 140 -2.28 40.11 11.23
CA LEU A 140 -1.06 40.90 11.12
C LEU A 140 -1.08 41.79 9.88
N GLU A 141 -1.49 41.27 8.72
CA GLU A 141 -1.64 42.04 7.47
C GLU A 141 -2.58 43.23 7.65
N LYS A 142 -3.69 43.04 8.37
CA LYS A 142 -4.61 44.12 8.71
C LYS A 142 -3.94 45.20 9.56
N ILE A 143 -3.24 44.81 10.62
CA ILE A 143 -2.54 45.77 11.51
C ILE A 143 -1.46 46.53 10.73
N VAL A 144 -0.69 45.85 9.89
CA VAL A 144 0.35 46.46 9.05
C VAL A 144 -0.27 47.48 8.09
N SER A 145 -1.42 47.16 7.49
CA SER A 145 -2.16 48.09 6.61
C SER A 145 -2.63 49.33 7.36
N GLU A 146 -3.23 49.15 8.54
CA GLU A 146 -3.66 50.27 9.40
C GLU A 146 -2.48 51.16 9.85
N LEU A 147 -1.33 50.56 10.16
CA LEU A 147 -0.12 51.29 10.52
C LEU A 147 0.47 52.06 9.33
N ALA A 148 0.48 51.46 8.14
CA ALA A 148 0.91 52.12 6.91
C ALA A 148 0.03 53.34 6.60
N GLU A 149 -1.30 53.20 6.73
CA GLU A 149 -2.23 54.33 6.58
C GLU A 149 -1.94 55.44 7.61
N LYS A 150 -1.79 55.11 8.89
CA LYS A 150 -1.47 56.12 9.92
C LYS A 150 -0.14 56.83 9.62
N ARG A 151 0.87 56.09 9.15
CA ARG A 151 2.16 56.66 8.75
C ARG A 151 2.02 57.63 7.57
N THR A 152 1.27 57.28 6.54
CA THR A 152 1.04 58.19 5.39
C THR A 152 0.33 59.48 5.80
N ARG A 153 -0.67 59.39 6.68
CA ARG A 153 -1.35 60.59 7.23
C ARG A 153 -0.40 61.50 8.00
N LEU A 154 0.49 60.94 8.81
CA LEU A 154 1.51 61.71 9.53
C LEU A 154 2.51 62.37 8.59
N ALA A 155 2.98 61.66 7.56
CA ALA A 155 3.90 62.21 6.56
C ALA A 155 3.28 63.38 5.78
N ASN A 156 2.05 63.19 5.26
CA ASN A 156 1.34 64.24 4.53
C ASN A 156 1.00 65.45 5.42
N GLY A 157 0.70 65.21 6.71
CA GLY A 157 0.46 66.28 7.69
C GLY A 157 1.72 67.10 8.01
N PHE A 158 2.90 66.48 7.98
CA PHE A 158 4.17 67.17 8.17
C PHE A 158 4.59 67.99 6.95
N GLU A 159 4.36 67.50 5.73
CA GLU A 159 4.62 68.27 4.50
C GLU A 159 3.78 69.55 4.43
N TYR A 160 2.52 69.51 4.86
CA TYR A 160 1.67 70.70 4.95
C TYR A 160 2.17 71.74 5.97
N PHE A 161 2.89 71.31 7.01
CA PHE A 161 3.42 72.18 8.05
C PHE A 161 4.77 72.81 7.65
N VAL A 162 5.58 72.12 6.84
CA VAL A 162 6.90 72.61 6.40
C VAL A 162 6.82 73.38 5.07
N GLY A 163 5.88 73.06 4.18
CA GLY A 163 5.67 73.78 2.91
C GLY A 163 4.87 75.09 3.01
N GLY A 164 4.41 75.44 4.22
CA GLY A 164 3.63 76.66 4.51
C GLY A 164 4.41 77.80 5.19
N MET A 165 5.75 77.69 5.29
CA MET A 165 6.63 78.76 5.77
C MET A 165 7.36 79.44 4.61
#